data_AF-A0A3A9GJE4-F1
#
_entry.id   AF-A0A3A9GJE4-F1
#
_cell.length_a   1.000
_cell.length_b   1.000
_cell.length_c   1.000
_cell.angle_alpha   90.00
_cell.angle_beta   90.00
_cell.angle_gamma   90.00
#
_symmetry.space_group_name_H-M   'P 1'
#
loop_
_entity.id
_entity.type
_entity.pdbx_description
1 polymer ?
#
loop_
_entity_poly.entity_id
_entity_poly.type
_entity_poly.pdbx_seq_one_letter_code
_entity_poly.pdbx_strand_id
1 'polypeptide(L)'
;MNRAKMIKKIIGEAAENLGFYYKGASRDGNGTDYVFEKKKESEYEIKQSIWISIFNNYNGSWDIRLTFIGREHIEGGSLIESKFQKGMLRGSLHFQSEEELEQILHLFKKIIEEQGEKIFSACKRSPEEIQEIQKKRKRNQRLYQEREILNTTYRKMYGLENTQFTAKLIRTMCGLIFEKKDEKFEDVEEFLLGMAAIYGDQLIRRRGGEWEWDDKSKTCEVRGEDGSFYKIPLNVVCWYWERKIDDYLSILKHFRNYPGETVI
;
A
#
# COMPACT_ATOMS: atom_id res chain seq x y z
N MET A 1 -12.76 33.60 13.00
CA MET A 1 -12.15 32.71 14.02
C MET A 1 -11.20 31.72 13.35
N ASN A 2 -10.10 31.24 13.97
CA ASN A 2 -9.18 30.28 13.31
C ASN A 2 -9.90 28.92 13.12
N ARG A 3 -10.22 28.52 11.88
CA ARG A 3 -10.91 27.26 11.54
C ARG A 3 -10.29 26.03 12.21
N ALA A 4 -8.95 26.00 12.32
CA ALA A 4 -8.24 24.92 13.01
C ALA A 4 -8.65 24.81 14.49
N LYS A 5 -8.80 25.96 15.18
CA LYS A 5 -9.20 26.01 16.58
C LYS A 5 -10.64 25.52 16.76
N MET A 6 -11.54 25.88 15.84
CA MET A 6 -12.93 25.43 15.86
C MET A 6 -13.05 23.91 15.65
N ILE A 7 -12.36 23.38 14.64
CA ILE A 7 -12.35 21.95 14.33
C ILE A 7 -11.77 21.15 15.50
N LYS A 8 -10.64 21.56 16.06
CA LYS A 8 -10.07 20.91 17.25
C LYS A 8 -11.05 20.91 18.42
N LYS A 9 -11.73 22.02 18.67
CA LYS A 9 -12.67 22.14 19.80
C LYS A 9 -13.89 21.23 19.61
N ILE A 10 -14.51 21.26 18.43
CA ILE A 10 -15.79 20.56 18.19
C ILE A 10 -15.57 19.07 17.91
N ILE A 11 -14.61 18.74 17.05
CA ILE A 11 -14.36 17.36 16.62
C ILE A 11 -13.41 16.64 17.57
N GLY A 12 -12.50 17.36 18.23
CA GLY A 12 -11.44 16.77 19.04
C GLY A 12 -11.96 15.87 20.15
N GLU A 13 -12.95 16.31 20.92
CA GLU A 13 -13.55 15.52 22.00
C GLU A 13 -14.13 14.18 21.49
N ALA A 14 -14.90 14.22 20.40
CA ALA A 14 -15.49 13.01 19.80
C ALA A 14 -14.40 12.08 19.23
N ALA A 15 -13.35 12.64 18.62
CA ALA A 15 -12.23 11.87 18.11
C ALA A 15 -11.40 11.24 19.25
N GLU A 16 -11.15 11.97 20.33
CA GLU A 16 -10.41 11.53 21.52
C GLU A 16 -11.12 10.38 22.23
N ASN A 17 -12.46 10.42 22.33
CA ASN A 17 -13.26 9.32 22.87
C ASN A 17 -13.09 8.00 22.08
N LEU A 18 -12.70 8.07 20.81
CA LEU A 18 -12.39 6.91 19.95
C LEU A 18 -10.90 6.55 19.95
N GLY A 19 -10.08 7.27 20.71
CA GLY A 19 -8.63 7.09 20.84
C GLY A 19 -7.81 7.79 19.75
N PHE A 20 -8.36 8.79 19.06
CA PHE A 20 -7.65 9.59 18.06
C PHE A 20 -7.10 10.87 18.67
N TYR A 21 -5.94 11.32 18.20
CA TYR A 21 -5.37 12.61 18.58
C TYR A 21 -5.24 13.51 17.35
N TYR A 22 -5.32 14.83 17.56
CA TYR A 22 -5.09 15.78 16.48
C TYR A 22 -3.63 15.75 16.02
N LYS A 23 -3.39 15.32 14.79
CA LYS A 23 -2.05 15.20 14.21
C LYS A 23 -1.53 16.53 13.67
N GLY A 24 -2.40 17.30 13.02
CA GLY A 24 -1.96 18.48 12.28
C GLY A 24 -2.96 18.94 11.24
N ALA A 25 -2.64 20.09 10.62
CA ALA A 25 -3.29 20.54 9.40
C ALA A 25 -2.27 20.58 8.27
N SER A 26 -2.64 20.12 7.08
CA SER A 26 -1.84 20.22 5.87
C SER A 26 -2.64 20.93 4.78
N ARG A 27 -2.00 21.90 4.12
CA ARG A 27 -2.58 22.58 2.97
C ARG A 27 -2.09 21.90 1.69
N ASP A 28 -3.01 21.55 0.82
CA ASP A 28 -2.73 21.02 -0.52
C ASP A 28 -3.60 21.75 -1.54
N GLY A 29 -2.96 22.47 -2.47
CA GLY A 29 -3.64 23.34 -3.43
C GLY A 29 -4.63 24.32 -2.77
N ASN A 30 -5.90 24.22 -3.17
CA ASN A 30 -7.01 25.02 -2.65
C ASN A 30 -7.71 24.40 -1.42
N GLY A 31 -7.21 23.28 -0.91
CA GLY A 31 -7.75 22.56 0.24
C GLY A 31 -6.88 22.65 1.50
N THR A 32 -7.49 22.44 2.65
CA THR A 32 -6.79 22.20 3.92
C THR A 32 -7.41 21.01 4.63
N ASP A 33 -6.59 20.02 4.93
CA ASP A 33 -6.96 18.82 5.67
C ASP A 33 -6.57 18.96 7.13
N TYR A 34 -7.52 18.72 8.01
CA TYR A 34 -7.34 18.64 9.46
C TYR A 34 -7.46 17.17 9.87
N VAL A 35 -6.36 16.60 10.34
CA VAL A 35 -6.25 15.14 10.51
C VAL A 35 -6.19 14.78 11.99
N PHE A 36 -7.07 13.87 12.39
CA PHE A 36 -7.00 13.14 13.66
C PHE A 36 -6.54 11.72 13.36
N GLU A 37 -5.49 11.25 14.03
CA GLU A 37 -4.88 9.95 13.76
C GLU A 37 -4.95 9.08 15.01
N LYS A 38 -5.20 7.78 14.81
CA LYS A 38 -5.11 6.81 15.89
C LYS A 38 -3.69 6.24 15.93
N LYS A 39 -3.08 6.25 17.12
CA LYS A 39 -1.77 5.63 17.31
C LYS A 39 -1.93 4.12 17.12
N LYS A 40 -1.06 3.52 16.30
CA LYS A 40 -1.00 2.07 16.16
C LYS A 40 -0.39 1.47 17.43
N GLU A 41 -1.05 0.48 18.01
CA GLU A 41 -0.55 -0.32 19.13
C GLU A 41 0.26 -1.52 18.63
N SER A 42 -0.02 -1.99 17.41
CA SER A 42 0.78 -3.00 16.74
C SER A 42 1.05 -2.66 15.27
N GLU A 43 2.14 -3.21 14.72
CA GLU A 43 2.45 -3.06 13.30
C GLU A 43 1.38 -3.69 12.37
N TYR A 44 0.58 -4.62 12.89
CA TYR A 44 -0.51 -5.30 12.18
C TYR A 44 -1.82 -4.53 12.19
N GLU A 45 -1.89 -3.37 12.84
CA GLU A 45 -3.09 -2.54 12.74
C GLU A 45 -3.15 -1.79 11.41
N ILE A 46 -4.37 -1.63 10.90
CA ILE A 46 -4.62 -0.73 9.78
C ILE A 46 -4.49 0.70 10.31
N LYS A 47 -3.81 1.56 9.55
CA LYS A 47 -3.71 2.97 9.90
C LYS A 47 -5.11 3.57 9.84
N GLN A 48 -5.53 4.22 10.93
CA GLN A 48 -6.85 4.84 11.02
C GLN A 48 -6.72 6.34 11.22
N SER A 49 -7.58 7.11 10.55
CA SER A 49 -7.65 8.56 10.75
C SER A 49 -9.03 9.13 10.41
N ILE A 50 -9.39 10.25 11.04
CA ILE A 50 -10.55 11.07 10.72
C ILE A 50 -10.04 12.35 10.08
N TRP A 51 -10.53 12.67 8.89
CA TRP A 51 -10.12 13.84 8.12
C TRP A 51 -11.28 14.80 8.01
N ILE A 52 -11.02 16.07 8.33
CA ILE A 52 -11.91 17.17 8.01
C ILE A 52 -11.22 17.99 6.92
N SER A 53 -11.72 17.93 5.70
CA SER A 53 -11.16 18.64 4.55
C SER A 53 -12.01 19.87 4.26
N ILE A 54 -11.40 21.05 4.16
CA ILE A 54 -12.07 22.29 3.71
C ILE A 54 -11.45 22.72 2.37
N PHE A 55 -12.29 22.98 1.38
CA PHE A 55 -11.89 23.40 0.04
C PHE A 55 -12.37 24.82 -0.24
N ASN A 56 -11.51 25.64 -0.84
CA ASN A 56 -11.90 26.96 -1.35
C ASN A 56 -12.43 26.83 -2.78
N ASN A 57 -13.61 27.37 -3.02
CA ASN A 57 -14.22 27.44 -4.35
C ASN A 57 -13.90 28.79 -5.01
N TYR A 58 -13.85 28.83 -6.33
CA TYR A 58 -13.47 30.03 -7.10
C TYR A 58 -14.42 31.23 -6.92
N ASN A 59 -15.65 31.00 -6.47
CA ASN A 59 -16.66 32.02 -6.20
C ASN A 59 -16.60 32.59 -4.76
N GLY A 60 -15.56 32.29 -3.99
CA GLY A 60 -15.41 32.75 -2.61
C GLY A 60 -16.22 31.95 -1.58
N SER A 61 -16.84 30.84 -1.98
CA SER A 61 -17.49 29.89 -1.08
C SER A 61 -16.58 28.74 -0.67
N TRP A 62 -17.05 27.90 0.26
CA TRP A 62 -16.28 26.77 0.75
C TRP A 62 -17.10 25.48 0.76
N ASP A 63 -16.40 24.37 0.57
CA ASP A 63 -16.94 23.05 0.81
C ASP A 63 -16.17 22.39 1.96
N ILE A 64 -16.85 21.56 2.74
CA ILE A 64 -16.26 20.78 3.82
C ILE A 64 -16.63 19.30 3.68
N ARG A 65 -15.71 18.40 4.03
CA ARG A 65 -15.92 16.96 3.99
C ARG A 65 -15.34 16.29 5.23
N LEU A 66 -16.10 15.34 5.78
CA LEU A 66 -15.66 14.39 6.78
C LEU A 66 -15.31 13.08 6.08
N THR A 67 -14.12 12.53 6.32
CA THR A 67 -13.71 11.24 5.78
C THR A 67 -13.12 10.36 6.88
N PHE A 68 -13.62 9.14 7.00
CA PHE A 68 -13.02 8.09 7.82
C PHE A 68 -12.07 7.27 6.96
N ILE A 69 -10.82 7.17 7.39
CA ILE A 69 -9.76 6.42 6.72
C ILE A 69 -9.47 5.18 7.56
N GLY A 70 -9.61 4.00 6.96
CA GLY A 70 -9.28 2.72 7.58
C GLY A 70 -9.05 1.65 6.53
N ARG A 71 -9.78 0.53 6.61
CA ARG A 71 -9.79 -0.48 5.54
C ARG A 71 -10.36 0.07 4.24
N GLU A 72 -11.36 0.93 4.36
CA GLU A 72 -11.97 1.70 3.26
C GLU A 72 -11.94 3.19 3.58
N HIS A 73 -12.23 4.00 2.56
CA HIS A 73 -12.45 5.43 2.68
C HIS A 73 -13.96 5.68 2.72
N ILE A 74 -14.47 6.12 3.86
CA ILE A 74 -15.90 6.37 4.04
C ILE A 74 -16.14 7.87 4.17
N GLU A 75 -16.92 8.42 3.25
CA GLU A 75 -17.29 9.84 3.25
C GLU A 75 -18.47 10.06 4.20
N GLY A 76 -18.27 10.83 5.27
CA GLY A 76 -19.27 11.08 6.32
C GLY A 76 -20.55 11.71 5.80
N GLY A 77 -20.47 12.55 4.76
CA GLY A 77 -21.65 13.12 4.11
C GLY A 77 -22.55 12.10 3.41
N SER A 78 -22.11 10.85 3.21
CA SER A 78 -22.95 9.76 2.72
C SER A 78 -23.69 8.99 3.83
N LEU A 79 -23.32 9.24 5.10
CA LEU A 79 -23.88 8.54 6.26
C LEU A 79 -25.11 9.25 6.84
N ILE A 80 -25.46 10.43 6.32
CA ILE A 80 -26.55 11.25 6.85
C ILE A 80 -27.28 12.02 5.76
N GLU A 81 -28.58 12.22 5.96
CA GLU A 81 -29.34 13.24 5.24
C GLU A 81 -29.09 14.60 5.88
N SER A 82 -28.59 15.53 5.08
CA SER A 82 -28.24 16.88 5.53
C SER A 82 -29.16 17.91 4.90
N LYS A 83 -29.55 18.92 5.69
CA LYS A 83 -30.25 20.12 5.20
C LYS A 83 -29.32 21.09 4.46
N PHE A 84 -28.01 20.92 4.62
CA PHE A 84 -27.02 21.78 3.97
C PHE A 84 -26.91 21.45 2.49
N GLN A 85 -26.62 22.48 1.69
CA GLN A 85 -26.38 22.31 0.26
C GLN A 85 -25.20 21.35 0.04
N LYS A 86 -25.33 20.45 -0.93
CA LYS A 86 -24.24 19.56 -1.34
C LYS A 86 -23.13 20.38 -2.01
N GLY A 87 -21.89 20.10 -1.64
CA GLY A 87 -20.73 20.68 -2.31
C GLY A 87 -20.45 20.03 -3.66
N MET A 88 -19.38 20.46 -4.31
CA MET A 88 -18.93 19.97 -5.61
C MET A 88 -18.37 18.54 -5.55
N LEU A 89 -17.72 18.19 -4.43
CA LEU A 89 -17.15 16.87 -4.24
C LEU A 89 -18.18 15.92 -3.63
N ARG A 90 -18.08 14.63 -3.96
CA ARG A 90 -18.95 13.61 -3.37
C ARG A 90 -18.81 13.61 -1.85
N GLY A 91 -19.94 13.72 -1.15
CA GLY A 91 -19.98 13.71 0.31
C GLY A 91 -19.52 15.01 0.97
N SER A 92 -19.22 16.07 0.21
CA SER A 92 -18.96 17.40 0.77
C SER A 92 -20.27 18.19 0.97
N LEU A 93 -20.24 19.08 1.95
CA LEU A 93 -21.28 20.05 2.25
C LEU A 93 -20.75 21.45 1.98
N HIS A 94 -21.61 22.30 1.43
CA HIS A 94 -21.30 23.68 1.13
C HIS A 94 -21.56 24.58 2.35
N PHE A 95 -20.74 25.62 2.52
CA PHE A 95 -20.95 26.67 3.51
C PHE A 95 -20.37 28.01 3.05
N GLN A 96 -20.96 29.10 3.55
CA GLN A 96 -20.57 30.47 3.25
C GLN A 96 -20.28 31.30 4.49
N SER A 97 -20.70 30.85 5.68
CA SER A 97 -20.46 31.56 6.95
C SER A 97 -19.75 30.70 7.99
N GLU A 98 -19.21 31.35 9.04
CA GLU A 98 -18.61 30.63 10.18
C GLU A 98 -19.67 29.88 10.99
N GLU A 99 -20.90 30.39 11.05
CA GLU A 99 -22.03 29.75 11.74
C GLU A 99 -22.48 28.46 11.03
N GLU A 100 -22.54 28.47 9.70
CA GLU A 100 -22.83 27.26 8.92
C GLU A 100 -21.74 26.21 9.11
N LEU A 101 -20.47 26.64 9.10
CA LEU A 101 -19.34 25.77 9.39
C LEU A 101 -19.47 25.12 10.77
N GLU A 102 -19.77 25.90 11.81
CA GLU A 102 -19.95 25.39 13.17
C GLU A 102 -21.09 24.36 13.23
N GLN A 103 -22.23 24.63 12.58
CA GLN A 103 -23.33 23.66 12.53
C GLN A 103 -22.97 22.37 11.80
N ILE A 104 -22.23 22.46 10.68
CA ILE A 104 -21.75 21.28 9.96
C ILE A 104 -20.74 20.49 10.81
N LEU A 105 -19.85 21.17 11.54
CA LEU A 105 -18.93 20.49 12.46
C LEU A 105 -19.67 19.77 13.59
N HIS A 106 -20.76 20.33 14.12
CA HIS A 106 -21.60 19.63 15.08
C HIS A 106 -22.34 18.43 14.48
N LEU A 107 -22.76 18.52 13.22
CA LEU A 107 -23.28 17.37 12.48
C LEU A 107 -22.22 16.27 12.35
N PHE A 108 -20.99 16.63 11.98
CA PHE A 108 -19.88 15.69 11.87
C PHE A 108 -19.49 15.09 13.22
N LYS A 109 -19.50 15.88 14.31
CA LYS A 109 -19.30 15.38 15.67
C LYS A 109 -20.29 14.25 15.97
N LYS A 110 -21.58 14.48 15.71
CA LYS A 110 -22.63 13.48 15.89
C LYS A 110 -22.39 12.20 15.09
N ILE A 111 -22.00 12.32 13.82
CA ILE A 111 -21.68 11.15 12.97
C ILE A 111 -20.51 10.36 13.56
N ILE A 112 -19.46 11.04 14.04
CA ILE A 112 -18.30 10.39 14.66
C ILE A 112 -18.73 9.66 15.93
N GLU A 113 -19.54 10.29 16.79
CA GLU A 113 -20.04 9.69 18.03
C GLU A 113 -20.94 8.48 17.78
N GLU A 114 -21.83 8.54 16.78
CA GLU A 114 -22.80 7.48 16.51
C GLU A 114 -22.26 6.34 15.66
N GLN A 115 -21.33 6.61 14.74
CA GLN A 115 -20.87 5.63 13.73
C GLN A 115 -19.38 5.28 13.85
N GLY A 116 -18.58 6.11 14.51
CA GLY A 116 -17.12 5.97 14.52
C GLY A 116 -16.64 4.63 15.06
N GLU A 117 -17.20 4.16 16.18
CA GLU A 117 -16.82 2.87 16.78
C GLU A 117 -17.11 1.70 15.82
N LYS A 118 -18.29 1.68 15.20
CA LYS A 118 -18.67 0.66 14.21
C LYS A 118 -17.74 0.67 13.00
N ILE A 119 -17.41 1.85 12.47
CA ILE A 119 -16.52 2.00 11.32
C ILE A 119 -15.11 1.50 11.64
N PHE A 120 -14.54 1.89 12.78
CA PHE A 120 -13.16 1.57 13.11
C PHE A 120 -12.98 0.17 13.70
N SER A 121 -13.99 -0.41 14.33
CA SER A 121 -13.97 -1.82 14.75
C SER A 121 -13.95 -2.77 13.53
N ALA A 122 -14.63 -2.42 12.44
CA ALA A 122 -14.59 -3.16 11.18
C ALA A 122 -13.22 -3.10 10.46
N CYS A 123 -12.32 -2.22 10.90
CA CYS A 123 -10.96 -2.11 10.37
C CYS A 123 -9.96 -3.07 11.05
N LYS A 124 -10.39 -3.89 12.02
CA LYS A 124 -9.52 -4.90 12.64
C LYS A 124 -9.20 -6.00 11.63
N ARG A 125 -7.92 -6.37 11.57
CA ARG A 125 -7.50 -7.56 10.82
C ARG A 125 -7.91 -8.82 11.59
N SER A 126 -8.36 -9.84 10.87
CA SER A 126 -8.61 -11.15 11.47
C SER A 126 -7.28 -11.83 11.86
N PRO A 127 -7.29 -12.79 12.80
CA PRO A 127 -6.11 -13.59 13.12
C PRO A 127 -5.48 -14.26 11.88
N GLU A 128 -6.31 -14.70 10.93
CA GLU A 128 -5.87 -15.35 9.69
C GLU A 128 -5.13 -14.35 8.79
N GLU A 129 -5.64 -13.13 8.63
CA GLU A 129 -4.94 -12.07 7.89
C GLU A 129 -3.58 -11.73 8.50
N ILE A 130 -3.50 -11.68 9.83
CA ILE A 130 -2.24 -11.42 10.55
C ILE A 130 -1.26 -12.58 10.32
N GLN A 131 -1.74 -13.82 10.40
CA GLN A 131 -0.92 -15.01 10.16
C GLN A 131 -0.36 -15.01 8.73
N GLU A 132 -1.15 -14.65 7.72
CA GLU A 132 -0.69 -14.56 6.33
C GLU A 132 0.36 -13.45 6.12
N ILE A 133 0.18 -12.28 6.76
CA ILE A 133 1.20 -11.22 6.76
C ILE A 133 2.50 -11.75 7.37
N GLN A 134 2.43 -12.46 8.50
CA GLN A 134 3.60 -13.04 9.16
C GLN A 134 4.30 -14.09 8.29
N LYS A 135 3.55 -15.01 7.66
CA LYS A 135 4.11 -16.00 6.72
C LYS A 135 4.81 -15.30 5.55
N LYS A 136 4.20 -14.28 4.94
CA LYS A 136 4.80 -13.50 3.85
C LYS A 136 6.09 -12.82 4.27
N ARG A 137 6.14 -12.26 5.48
CA ARG A 137 7.34 -11.64 6.03
C ARG A 137 8.45 -12.65 6.28
N LYS A 138 8.12 -13.81 6.87
CA LYS A 138 9.08 -14.91 7.07
C LYS A 138 9.68 -15.40 5.75
N ARG A 139 8.87 -15.55 4.70
CA ARG A 139 9.36 -15.88 3.35
C ARG A 139 10.36 -14.86 2.82
N ASN A 140 10.03 -13.57 2.93
CA ASN A 140 10.92 -12.50 2.47
C ASN A 140 12.22 -12.48 3.28
N GLN A 141 12.12 -12.65 4.60
CA GLN A 141 13.29 -12.70 5.48
C GLN A 141 14.19 -13.88 5.12
N ARG A 142 13.60 -15.06 4.90
CA ARG A 142 14.34 -16.24 4.48
C ARG A 142 15.00 -16.05 3.12
N LEU A 143 14.27 -15.50 2.13
CA LEU A 143 14.87 -15.16 0.84
C LEU A 143 16.08 -14.24 1.03
N TYR A 144 15.95 -13.17 1.83
CA TYR A 144 17.06 -12.24 2.06
C TYR A 144 18.27 -12.94 2.69
N GLN A 145 18.06 -13.77 3.72
CA GLN A 145 19.12 -14.44 4.46
C GLN A 145 19.78 -15.60 3.69
N GLU A 146 18.98 -16.36 2.93
CA GLU A 146 19.41 -17.60 2.29
C GLU A 146 19.60 -17.47 0.77
N ARG A 147 19.46 -16.26 0.20
CA ARG A 147 19.49 -16.01 -1.26
C ARG A 147 20.60 -16.73 -2.01
N GLU A 148 21.82 -16.75 -1.49
CA GLU A 148 22.97 -17.38 -2.17
C GLU A 148 22.83 -18.91 -2.23
N ILE A 149 22.37 -19.51 -1.12
CA ILE A 149 22.14 -20.96 -1.00
C ILE A 149 20.95 -21.36 -1.86
N LEU A 150 19.86 -20.60 -1.81
CA LEU A 150 18.68 -20.80 -2.64
C LEU A 150 19.06 -20.70 -4.13
N ASN A 151 19.75 -19.64 -4.53
CA ASN A 151 20.20 -19.45 -5.90
C ASN A 151 21.05 -20.64 -6.39
N THR A 152 22.09 -21.01 -5.65
CA THR A 152 22.98 -22.11 -6.02
C THR A 152 22.25 -23.46 -6.10
N THR A 153 21.41 -23.76 -5.11
CA THR A 153 20.66 -25.02 -5.03
C THR A 153 19.69 -25.17 -6.20
N TYR A 154 18.90 -24.12 -6.46
CA TYR A 154 17.88 -24.18 -7.50
C TYR A 154 18.46 -24.08 -8.91
N ARG A 155 19.59 -23.38 -9.10
CA ARG A 155 20.30 -23.44 -10.38
C ARG A 155 20.74 -24.86 -10.71
N LYS A 156 21.33 -25.57 -9.76
CA LYS A 156 21.76 -26.95 -9.93
C LYS A 156 20.57 -27.89 -10.18
N MET A 157 19.47 -27.70 -9.46
CA MET A 157 18.29 -28.56 -9.59
C MET A 157 17.62 -28.45 -10.97
N TYR A 158 17.66 -27.27 -11.58
CA TYR A 158 16.95 -26.97 -12.84
C TYR A 158 17.87 -26.77 -14.05
N GLY A 159 19.17 -27.09 -13.94
CA GLY A 159 20.12 -26.95 -15.05
C GLY A 159 20.36 -25.50 -15.50
N LEU A 160 20.37 -24.57 -14.54
CA LEU A 160 20.57 -23.12 -14.74
C LEU A 160 21.93 -22.66 -14.17
N GLU A 161 22.97 -23.49 -14.21
CA GLU A 161 24.27 -23.22 -13.58
C GLU A 161 25.04 -22.10 -14.27
N ASN A 162 24.78 -21.82 -15.55
CA ASN A 162 25.37 -20.67 -16.20
C ASN A 162 24.84 -19.38 -15.56
N THR A 163 25.74 -18.65 -14.89
CA THR A 163 25.41 -17.43 -14.15
C THR A 163 25.33 -16.20 -15.05
N GLN A 164 25.80 -16.27 -16.30
CA GLN A 164 25.66 -15.19 -17.26
C GLN A 164 24.18 -14.94 -17.57
N PHE A 165 23.83 -13.65 -17.58
CA PHE A 165 22.50 -13.23 -17.99
C PHE A 165 22.26 -13.54 -19.47
N THR A 166 21.15 -14.23 -19.76
CA THR A 166 20.69 -14.49 -21.13
C THR A 166 19.17 -14.46 -21.20
N ALA A 167 18.62 -14.03 -22.34
CA ALA A 167 17.18 -14.11 -22.58
C ALA A 167 16.64 -15.54 -22.48
N LYS A 168 17.46 -16.53 -22.86
CA LYS A 168 17.14 -17.96 -22.74
C LYS A 168 16.93 -18.38 -21.29
N LEU A 169 17.78 -17.94 -20.36
CA LEU A 169 17.63 -18.27 -18.93
C LEU A 169 16.29 -17.75 -18.39
N ILE A 170 15.95 -16.50 -18.69
CA ILE A 170 14.68 -15.90 -18.26
C ILE A 170 13.48 -16.63 -18.87
N ARG A 171 13.57 -17.03 -20.15
CA ARG A 171 12.55 -17.86 -20.79
C ARG A 171 12.39 -19.21 -20.10
N THR A 172 13.48 -19.89 -19.78
CA THR A 172 13.43 -21.18 -19.06
C THR A 172 12.79 -21.01 -17.67
N MET A 173 13.19 -19.99 -16.91
CA MET A 173 12.57 -19.70 -15.61
C MET A 173 11.07 -19.45 -15.73
N CYS A 174 10.63 -18.67 -16.72
CA CYS A 174 9.21 -18.41 -16.96
C CYS A 174 8.45 -19.71 -17.25
N GLY A 175 9.02 -20.59 -18.08
CA GLY A 175 8.45 -21.89 -18.39
C GLY A 175 8.29 -22.76 -17.16
N LEU A 176 9.33 -22.88 -16.33
CA LEU A 176 9.29 -23.64 -15.07
C LEU A 176 8.21 -23.11 -14.12
N ILE A 177 8.09 -21.79 -14.00
CA ILE A 177 7.04 -21.17 -13.17
C ILE A 177 5.64 -21.51 -13.71
N PHE A 178 5.47 -21.45 -15.03
CA PHE A 178 4.20 -21.73 -15.69
C PHE A 178 3.82 -23.22 -15.65
N GLU A 179 4.77 -24.13 -15.64
CA GLU A 179 4.53 -25.57 -15.44
C GLU A 179 3.86 -25.85 -14.08
N LYS A 180 4.18 -25.04 -13.08
CA LYS A 180 3.69 -25.16 -11.69
C LYS A 180 2.40 -24.38 -11.38
N LYS A 181 1.78 -23.76 -12.39
CA LYS A 181 0.66 -22.81 -12.24
C LYS A 181 -0.64 -23.34 -11.60
N ASP A 182 -0.82 -24.66 -11.60
CA ASP A 182 -2.04 -25.32 -11.09
C ASP A 182 -1.81 -26.03 -9.74
N GLU A 183 -0.57 -26.05 -9.24
CA GLU A 183 -0.23 -26.58 -7.93
C GLU A 183 -0.62 -25.59 -6.83
N LYS A 184 -0.77 -26.03 -5.57
CA LYS A 184 -1.09 -25.13 -4.47
C LYS A 184 0.17 -24.38 -4.02
N PHE A 185 0.00 -23.20 -3.42
CA PHE A 185 1.14 -22.38 -3.00
C PHE A 185 2.06 -23.14 -2.04
N GLU A 186 1.50 -23.92 -1.12
CA GLU A 186 2.26 -24.69 -0.13
C GLU A 186 3.17 -25.75 -0.77
N ASP A 187 2.79 -26.28 -1.93
CA ASP A 187 3.56 -27.30 -2.66
C ASP A 187 4.69 -26.69 -3.48
N VAL A 188 4.57 -25.41 -3.87
CA VAL A 188 5.53 -24.71 -4.73
C VAL A 188 6.32 -23.61 -4.02
N GLU A 189 6.06 -23.35 -2.74
CA GLU A 189 6.66 -22.24 -1.99
C GLU A 189 8.20 -22.24 -2.07
N GLU A 190 8.81 -23.40 -1.84
CA GLU A 190 10.26 -23.61 -1.92
C GLU A 190 10.80 -23.33 -3.33
N PHE A 191 10.10 -23.82 -4.35
CA PHE A 191 10.43 -23.59 -5.75
C PHE A 191 10.36 -22.09 -6.11
N LEU A 192 9.31 -21.39 -5.68
CA LEU A 192 9.15 -19.96 -5.94
C LEU A 192 10.22 -19.13 -5.22
N LEU A 193 10.64 -19.52 -4.01
CA LEU A 193 11.77 -18.89 -3.30
C LEU A 193 13.08 -19.07 -4.08
N GLY A 194 13.34 -20.28 -4.59
CA GLY A 194 14.49 -20.56 -5.45
C GLY A 194 14.49 -19.72 -6.72
N MET A 195 13.37 -19.69 -7.44
CA MET A 195 13.21 -18.89 -8.65
C MET A 195 13.35 -17.38 -8.36
N ALA A 196 12.86 -16.90 -7.22
CA ALA A 196 13.04 -15.51 -6.80
C ALA A 196 14.52 -15.17 -6.54
N ALA A 197 15.28 -16.08 -5.92
CA ALA A 197 16.71 -15.89 -5.69
C ALA A 197 17.49 -15.80 -7.02
N ILE A 198 17.20 -16.69 -7.98
CA ILE A 198 17.79 -16.64 -9.32
C ILE A 198 17.41 -15.34 -10.03
N TYR A 199 16.13 -14.96 -10.00
CA TYR A 199 15.64 -13.75 -10.65
C TYR A 199 16.34 -12.49 -10.13
N GLY A 200 16.48 -12.36 -8.81
CA GLY A 200 17.16 -11.21 -8.20
C GLY A 200 18.65 -11.15 -8.51
N ASP A 201 19.36 -12.30 -8.49
CA ASP A 201 20.76 -12.38 -8.92
C ASP A 201 20.93 -11.96 -10.38
N GLN A 202 20.02 -12.38 -11.26
CA GLN A 202 20.06 -12.00 -12.67
C GLN A 202 19.81 -10.50 -12.88
N LEU A 203 18.98 -9.86 -12.05
CA LEU A 203 18.75 -8.43 -12.11
C LEU A 203 20.04 -7.68 -11.78
N ILE A 204 20.70 -8.05 -10.69
CA ILE A 204 21.96 -7.44 -10.25
C ILE A 204 23.05 -7.63 -11.30
N ARG A 205 23.21 -8.84 -11.84
CA ARG A 205 24.24 -9.10 -12.88
C ARG A 205 24.04 -8.28 -14.14
N ARG A 206 22.78 -8.04 -14.53
CA ARG A 206 22.46 -7.33 -15.77
C ARG A 206 22.46 -5.81 -15.60
N ARG A 207 21.97 -5.31 -14.46
CA ARG A 207 21.65 -3.89 -14.24
C ARG A 207 22.48 -3.23 -13.13
N GLY A 208 23.34 -3.98 -12.44
CA GLY A 208 24.01 -3.51 -11.22
C GLY A 208 23.06 -3.44 -10.02
N GLY A 209 23.58 -2.97 -8.88
CA GLY A 209 22.83 -2.81 -7.63
C GLY A 209 23.02 -3.94 -6.63
N GLU A 210 22.13 -4.00 -5.64
CA GLU A 210 22.26 -4.89 -4.49
C GLU A 210 20.93 -5.40 -3.94
N TRP A 211 21.03 -6.43 -3.10
CA TRP A 211 19.92 -6.91 -2.29
C TRP A 211 19.76 -6.03 -1.06
N GLU A 212 18.53 -5.58 -0.79
CA GLU A 212 18.20 -4.77 0.38
C GLU A 212 17.07 -5.43 1.18
N TRP A 213 17.11 -5.27 2.50
CA TRP A 213 15.99 -5.56 3.38
C TRP A 213 15.27 -4.26 3.74
N ASP A 214 14.02 -4.10 3.28
CA ASP A 214 13.21 -2.95 3.67
C ASP A 214 12.50 -3.26 4.99
N ASP A 215 12.95 -2.60 6.06
CA ASP A 215 12.39 -2.77 7.40
C ASP A 215 10.96 -2.25 7.56
N LYS A 216 10.51 -1.32 6.71
CA LYS A 216 9.17 -0.76 6.76
C LYS A 216 8.16 -1.69 6.12
N SER A 217 8.46 -2.19 4.92
CA SER A 217 7.59 -3.13 4.19
C SER A 217 7.82 -4.59 4.59
N LYS A 218 8.95 -4.89 5.27
CA LYS A 218 9.40 -6.22 5.66
C LYS A 218 9.54 -7.14 4.43
N THR A 219 10.12 -6.61 3.35
CA THR A 219 10.34 -7.33 2.10
C THR A 219 11.81 -7.39 1.70
N CYS A 220 12.16 -8.44 0.97
CA CYS A 220 13.47 -8.59 0.34
C CYS A 220 13.43 -7.99 -1.06
N GLU A 221 14.30 -7.02 -1.30
CA GLU A 221 14.27 -6.17 -2.47
C GLU A 221 15.59 -6.27 -3.24
N VAL A 222 15.52 -5.96 -4.53
CA VAL A 222 16.69 -5.67 -5.35
C VAL A 222 16.56 -4.25 -5.85
N ARG A 223 17.56 -3.43 -5.54
CA ARG A 223 17.62 -2.03 -5.92
C ARG A 223 18.83 -1.77 -6.78
N GLY A 224 18.61 -1.06 -7.88
CA GLY A 224 19.69 -0.58 -8.72
C GLY A 224 20.49 0.53 -8.06
N GLU A 225 21.71 0.72 -8.53
CA GLU A 225 22.53 1.88 -8.18
C GLU A 225 21.73 3.17 -8.41
N ASP A 226 21.85 4.11 -7.46
CA ASP A 226 21.16 5.40 -7.43
C ASP A 226 19.62 5.33 -7.55
N GLY A 227 19.01 4.18 -7.21
CA GLY A 227 17.56 4.00 -7.29
C GLY A 227 17.03 3.86 -8.73
N SER A 228 17.90 3.56 -9.69
CA SER A 228 17.57 3.40 -11.12
C SER A 228 16.53 2.31 -11.40
N PHE A 229 16.37 1.34 -10.50
CA PHE A 229 15.26 0.41 -10.50
C PHE A 229 14.99 -0.17 -9.10
N TYR A 230 13.81 -0.77 -8.98
CA TYR A 230 13.34 -1.42 -7.77
C TYR A 230 12.48 -2.63 -8.13
N LYS A 231 12.75 -3.77 -7.50
CA LYS A 231 11.90 -4.97 -7.58
C LYS A 231 11.89 -5.71 -6.24
N ILE A 232 10.77 -6.37 -5.95
CA ILE A 232 10.66 -7.40 -4.90
C ILE A 232 10.64 -8.76 -5.62
N PRO A 233 11.77 -9.49 -5.73
CA PRO A 233 11.87 -10.71 -6.52
C PRO A 233 10.76 -11.73 -6.26
N LEU A 234 10.46 -12.01 -4.98
CA LEU A 234 9.43 -12.97 -4.61
C LEU A 234 8.04 -12.54 -5.10
N ASN A 235 7.68 -11.26 -4.99
CA ASN A 235 6.40 -10.78 -5.49
C ASN A 235 6.32 -10.91 -7.02
N VAL A 236 7.41 -10.66 -7.74
CA VAL A 236 7.44 -10.82 -9.20
C VAL A 236 7.19 -12.28 -9.57
N VAL A 237 7.97 -13.20 -9.02
CA VAL A 237 7.85 -14.64 -9.33
C VAL A 237 6.47 -15.18 -8.95
N CYS A 238 5.98 -14.88 -7.75
CA CYS A 238 4.63 -15.30 -7.34
C CYS A 238 3.54 -14.71 -8.22
N TRP A 239 3.68 -13.46 -8.70
CA TRP A 239 2.69 -12.84 -9.57
C TRP A 239 2.57 -13.55 -10.93
N TYR A 240 3.70 -14.01 -11.49
CA TYR A 240 3.68 -14.80 -12.74
C TYR A 240 3.04 -16.17 -12.54
N TRP A 241 3.36 -16.83 -11.43
CA TRP A 241 2.75 -18.11 -11.04
C TRP A 241 1.24 -17.98 -10.84
N GLU A 242 0.80 -17.07 -9.96
CA GLU A 242 -0.60 -16.89 -9.55
C GLU A 242 -1.49 -16.51 -10.74
N ARG A 243 -0.97 -15.69 -11.65
CA ARG A 243 -1.71 -15.26 -12.85
C ARG A 243 -1.56 -16.18 -14.04
N LYS A 244 -0.80 -17.27 -13.91
CA LYS A 244 -0.59 -18.26 -14.97
C LYS A 244 -0.03 -17.60 -16.25
N ILE A 245 0.99 -16.75 -16.10
CA ILE A 245 1.54 -15.97 -17.21
C ILE A 245 2.71 -16.72 -17.84
N ASP A 246 2.58 -17.06 -19.12
CA ASP A 246 3.64 -17.59 -19.98
C ASP A 246 4.16 -16.52 -20.95
N ASP A 247 4.58 -15.38 -20.39
CA ASP A 247 5.11 -14.26 -21.15
C ASP A 247 6.48 -13.84 -20.60
N TYR A 248 7.51 -14.53 -21.08
CA TYR A 248 8.88 -14.21 -20.72
C TYR A 248 9.33 -12.83 -21.26
N LEU A 249 8.69 -12.28 -22.31
CA LEU A 249 9.05 -10.96 -22.84
C LEU A 249 8.69 -9.85 -21.84
N SER A 250 7.59 -10.00 -21.11
CA SER A 250 7.22 -9.07 -20.05
C SER A 250 8.19 -9.13 -18.86
N ILE A 251 8.70 -10.32 -18.50
CA ILE A 251 9.77 -10.44 -17.51
C ILE A 251 11.06 -9.78 -18.02
N LEU A 252 11.44 -10.01 -19.28
CA LEU A 252 12.66 -9.46 -19.87
C LEU A 252 12.70 -7.93 -19.85
N LYS A 253 11.56 -7.25 -19.93
CA LYS A 253 11.50 -5.77 -19.81
C LYS A 253 12.08 -5.27 -18.49
N HIS A 254 12.07 -6.07 -17.42
CA HIS A 254 12.65 -5.69 -16.12
C HIS A 254 14.18 -5.55 -16.17
N PHE A 255 14.83 -6.19 -17.14
CA PHE A 255 16.29 -6.29 -17.28
C PHE A 255 16.89 -5.26 -18.24
N ARG A 256 16.08 -4.35 -18.77
CA ARG A 256 16.55 -3.24 -19.63
C ARG A 256 17.12 -2.13 -18.78
N ASN A 257 18.25 -1.56 -19.20
CA ASN A 257 18.81 -0.36 -18.59
C ASN A 257 18.03 0.90 -19.02
N TYR A 258 17.60 0.94 -20.29
CA TYR A 258 16.84 2.06 -20.85
C TYR A 258 15.55 1.60 -21.56
N PRO A 259 14.49 2.43 -21.57
CA PRO A 259 13.31 2.18 -22.38
C PRO A 259 13.70 2.00 -23.86
N GLY A 260 13.41 0.82 -24.42
CA GLY A 260 13.69 0.48 -25.83
C GLY A 260 14.91 -0.41 -26.07
N GLU A 261 15.73 -0.69 -25.06
CA GLU A 261 16.86 -1.62 -25.20
C GLU A 261 16.37 -3.05 -25.51
N THR A 262 16.93 -3.66 -26.54
CA THR A 262 16.71 -5.08 -26.83
C THR A 262 17.57 -5.92 -25.87
N VAL A 263 16.94 -6.85 -25.17
CA VAL A 263 17.65 -7.81 -24.31
C VAL A 263 18.09 -8.96 -25.21
N ILE A 264 19.39 -9.04 -25.49
CA ILE A 264 20.01 -10.09 -26.33
C ILE A 264 20.26 -11.34 -25.47
#